data_AF-A0A8S1E1E0-F1
#
_entry.id   AF-A0A8S1E1E0-F1
#
_cell.length_a   1.000
_cell.length_b   1.000
_cell.length_c   1.000
_cell.angle_alpha   90.00
_cell.angle_beta   90.00
_cell.angle_gamma   90.00
#
_symmetry.space_group_name_H-M   'P 1'
#
loop_
_entity.id
_entity.type
_entity.pdbx_description
1 polymer ?
#
loop_
_entity_poly.entity_id
_entity_poly.type
_entity_poly.pdbx_seq_one_letter_code
_entity_poly.pdbx_strand_id
1 'polypeptide(L)'
;MAEMIDPENWQAEAKRRQCEFYTTLGYKVVWRGVPAEMKLSLTLMVAEHIFHCSPAAENASLSDLGLSRTERGTVNIIANKVVKYFPNQNVHISLVLIVSKWKKHTVEELVLRVEGGGETKFIDKNYRVYPDWNSFLGANRILPGQICFPANGRYTLAPTGMETLVEFGFSPSSSQKNRILAKILLLAFLGMVISSALVIAYVFNHDDVLAIVGAVIGIPSYSYLIITGIFSSLDSLKYS
;
A
#
# COMPACT_ATOMS: atom_id res chain seq x y z
N MET A 1 -0.83 8.88 -20.37
CA MET A 1 -0.64 8.22 -21.69
C MET A 1 0.24 7.00 -21.42
N ALA A 2 -0.24 5.78 -21.60
CA ALA A 2 0.53 4.58 -21.26
C ALA A 2 1.39 4.17 -22.47
N GLU A 3 2.71 4.21 -22.31
CA GLU A 3 3.67 3.88 -23.34
C GLU A 3 3.81 2.35 -23.46
N MET A 4 3.83 1.83 -24.70
CA MET A 4 3.95 0.40 -24.97
C MET A 4 5.43 0.03 -24.93
N ILE A 5 5.88 -0.53 -23.80
CA ILE A 5 7.29 -0.83 -23.55
C ILE A 5 7.66 -2.21 -24.09
N ASP A 6 8.83 -2.29 -24.74
CA ASP A 6 9.49 -3.55 -25.08
C ASP A 6 9.69 -4.39 -23.81
N PRO A 7 9.08 -5.59 -23.72
CA PRO A 7 9.12 -6.41 -22.50
C PRO A 7 10.54 -6.74 -22.02
N GLU A 8 11.56 -6.71 -22.89
CA GLU A 8 12.96 -6.99 -22.55
C GLU A 8 13.63 -5.85 -21.77
N ASN A 9 13.07 -4.64 -21.76
CA ASN A 9 13.73 -3.46 -21.16
C ASN A 9 13.00 -2.83 -19.97
N TRP A 10 11.97 -3.48 -19.42
CA TRP A 10 11.18 -2.90 -18.32
C TRP A 10 12.01 -2.60 -17.06
N GLN A 11 13.00 -3.43 -16.71
CA GLN A 11 13.80 -3.20 -15.50
C GLN A 11 14.69 -1.96 -15.60
N ALA A 12 15.28 -1.68 -16.78
CA ALA A 12 16.06 -0.47 -16.99
C ALA A 12 15.18 0.77 -16.97
N GLU A 13 14.00 0.69 -17.59
CA GLU A 13 12.99 1.75 -17.53
C GLU A 13 12.54 2.01 -16.09
N ALA A 14 12.24 0.96 -15.32
CA ALA A 14 11.84 1.09 -13.93
C ALA A 14 12.95 1.73 -13.07
N LYS A 15 14.22 1.35 -13.29
CA LYS A 15 15.38 2.02 -12.67
C LYS A 15 15.47 3.49 -13.03
N ARG A 16 15.33 3.83 -14.33
CA ARG A 16 15.36 5.20 -14.82
C ARG A 16 14.28 6.04 -14.13
N ARG A 17 13.05 5.52 -14.03
CA ARG A 17 11.93 6.17 -13.32
C ARG A 17 12.22 6.39 -11.84
N GLN A 18 12.83 5.42 -11.17
CA GLN A 18 13.24 5.56 -9.77
C GLN A 18 14.27 6.68 -9.59
N CYS A 19 15.28 6.75 -10.45
CA CYS A 19 16.27 7.81 -10.44
C CYS A 19 15.64 9.19 -10.74
N GLU A 20 14.78 9.29 -11.75
CA GLU A 20 14.07 10.53 -12.10
C GLU A 20 13.17 11.03 -10.97
N PHE A 21 12.46 10.11 -10.31
CA PHE A 21 11.63 10.43 -9.16
C PHE A 21 12.48 10.95 -8.00
N TYR A 22 13.59 10.26 -7.69
CA TYR A 22 14.54 10.72 -6.67
C TYR A 22 15.11 12.12 -6.97
N THR A 23 15.49 12.37 -8.23
CA THR A 23 15.95 13.70 -8.67
C THR A 23 14.84 14.76 -8.54
N THR A 24 13.59 14.39 -8.84
CA THR A 24 12.43 15.30 -8.78
C THR A 24 12.06 15.67 -7.34
N LEU A 25 12.12 14.72 -6.41
CA LEU A 25 12.01 15.01 -4.98
C LEU A 25 13.10 16.02 -4.52
N GLY A 26 14.22 16.06 -5.25
CA GLY A 26 15.41 16.83 -4.95
C GLY A 26 16.16 16.25 -3.75
N TYR A 27 17.40 16.69 -3.55
CA TYR A 27 18.12 16.47 -2.28
C TYR A 27 17.34 17.01 -1.06
N LYS A 28 16.31 17.82 -1.31
CA LYS A 28 15.29 18.26 -0.37
C LYS A 28 14.19 17.20 -0.19
N VAL A 29 14.53 15.93 0.03
CA VAL A 29 13.61 15.07 0.78
C VAL A 29 13.54 15.70 2.17
N VAL A 30 12.50 16.50 2.35
CA VAL A 30 12.33 17.46 3.43
C VAL A 30 12.20 16.68 4.73
N TRP A 31 13.33 16.54 5.43
CA TRP A 31 13.39 16.27 6.85
C TRP A 31 12.77 17.45 7.60
N ARG A 32 11.44 17.57 7.59
CA ARG A 32 10.75 18.51 8.46
C ARG A 32 9.99 17.68 9.48
N GLY A 33 10.55 17.62 10.69
CA GLY A 33 9.84 17.08 11.83
C GLY A 33 8.65 17.98 12.09
N VAL A 34 7.44 17.44 11.96
CA VAL A 34 6.22 18.14 12.38
C VAL A 34 5.73 17.46 13.65
N PRO A 35 5.50 18.21 14.74
CA PRO A 35 4.83 17.65 15.90
C PRO A 35 3.45 17.14 15.49
N ALA A 36 3.11 15.90 15.81
CA ALA A 36 1.86 15.28 15.37
C ALA A 36 0.61 16.05 15.83
N GLU A 37 0.69 16.81 16.92
CA GLU A 37 -0.36 17.72 17.39
C GLU A 37 -0.64 18.88 16.42
N MET A 38 0.32 19.25 15.56
CA MET A 38 0.16 20.24 14.49
C MET A 38 -0.53 19.62 13.27
N LYS A 39 -1.78 19.20 13.48
CA LYS A 39 -2.59 18.51 12.46
C LYS A 39 -2.66 19.26 11.13
N LEU A 40 -2.74 20.59 11.14
CA LEU A 40 -2.77 21.39 9.91
C LEU A 40 -1.43 21.28 9.15
N SER A 41 -0.30 21.47 9.81
CA SER A 41 1.04 21.34 9.21
C SER A 41 1.27 19.94 8.65
N LEU A 42 0.85 18.91 9.39
CA LEU A 42 0.90 17.52 8.94
C LEU A 42 0.03 17.29 7.70
N THR A 43 -1.17 17.86 7.69
CA THR A 43 -2.11 17.79 6.57
C THR A 43 -1.53 18.47 5.33
N LEU A 44 -0.93 19.66 5.47
CA LEU A 44 -0.25 20.34 4.38
C LEU A 44 0.95 19.54 3.86
N MET A 45 1.72 18.93 4.76
CA MET A 45 2.85 18.07 4.37
C MET A 45 2.39 16.84 3.60
N VAL A 46 1.33 16.16 4.04
CA VAL A 46 0.75 15.03 3.32
C VAL A 46 0.20 15.48 1.95
N ALA A 47 -0.43 16.65 1.87
CA ALA A 47 -0.91 17.21 0.62
C ALA A 47 0.23 17.52 -0.36
N GLU A 48 1.30 18.14 0.12
CA GLU A 48 2.52 18.41 -0.65
C GLU A 48 3.13 17.12 -1.17
N HIS A 49 3.24 16.09 -0.32
CA HIS A 49 3.87 14.84 -0.71
C HIS A 49 3.00 14.02 -1.67
N ILE A 50 1.68 13.88 -1.44
CA ILE A 50 0.85 13.03 -2.30
C ILE A 50 0.51 13.74 -3.62
N PHE A 51 0.21 15.04 -3.57
CA PHE A 51 -0.38 15.77 -4.68
C PHE A 51 0.56 16.83 -5.27
N HIS A 52 1.80 16.92 -4.80
CA HIS A 52 2.78 17.93 -5.22
C HIS A 52 2.26 19.37 -5.09
N CYS A 53 1.30 19.57 -4.17
CA CYS A 53 0.75 20.89 -3.87
C CYS A 53 1.76 21.62 -2.98
N SER A 54 2.54 22.54 -3.55
CA SER A 54 3.41 23.40 -2.75
C SER A 54 2.58 24.54 -2.14
N PRO A 55 2.38 24.60 -0.81
CA PRO A 55 1.76 25.76 -0.18
C PRO A 55 2.73 26.95 -0.27
N ALA A 56 2.30 28.04 -0.90
CA ALA A 56 3.08 29.29 -0.94
C ALA A 56 3.17 29.99 0.44
N ALA A 57 2.40 29.55 1.44
CA ALA A 57 2.34 30.17 2.76
C ALA A 57 2.19 29.13 3.88
N GLU A 58 2.84 29.40 5.02
CA GLU A 58 2.77 28.60 6.26
C GLU A 58 1.35 28.54 6.86
N ASN A 59 0.47 29.45 6.42
CA ASN A 59 -0.93 29.56 6.85
C ASN A 59 -1.94 29.10 5.79
N ALA A 60 -1.50 28.47 4.71
CA ALA A 60 -2.40 28.00 3.67
C ALA A 60 -3.42 27.01 4.24
N SER A 61 -4.69 27.21 3.93
CA SER A 61 -5.72 26.22 4.19
C SER A 61 -5.67 25.11 3.12
N LEU A 62 -6.21 23.94 3.45
CA LEU A 62 -6.42 22.86 2.46
C LEU A 62 -7.21 23.32 1.22
N SER A 63 -8.09 24.32 1.36
CA SER A 63 -8.84 24.92 0.25
C SER A 63 -7.94 25.69 -0.72
N ASP A 64 -6.86 26.28 -0.21
CA ASP A 64 -5.96 27.13 -1.00
C ASP A 64 -5.01 26.31 -1.88
N LEU A 65 -4.93 24.99 -1.65
CA LEU A 65 -4.08 24.06 -2.40
C LEU A 65 -4.66 23.63 -3.75
N GLY A 66 -5.87 24.08 -4.11
CA GLY A 66 -6.55 23.66 -5.33
C GLY A 66 -7.00 22.19 -5.34
N LEU A 67 -6.90 21.49 -4.20
CA LEU A 67 -7.30 20.10 -4.06
C LEU A 67 -8.82 19.95 -4.21
N SER A 68 -9.22 18.93 -4.97
CA SER A 68 -10.61 18.48 -5.04
C SER A 68 -11.11 18.01 -3.67
N ARG A 69 -12.43 17.89 -3.50
CA ARG A 69 -13.04 17.41 -2.25
C ARG A 69 -12.56 16.01 -1.87
N THR A 70 -12.39 15.13 -2.85
CA THR A 70 -11.93 13.75 -2.66
C THR A 70 -10.47 13.70 -2.20
N GLU A 71 -9.61 14.54 -2.80
CA GLU A 71 -8.19 14.62 -2.43
C GLU A 71 -8.04 15.20 -1.02
N ARG A 72 -8.80 16.24 -0.67
CA ARG A 72 -8.81 16.75 0.72
C ARG A 72 -9.27 15.70 1.72
N GLY A 73 -10.25 14.87 1.37
CA GLY A 73 -10.68 13.73 2.20
C GLY A 73 -9.54 12.73 2.42
N THR A 74 -8.84 12.38 1.33
CA THR A 74 -7.66 11.49 1.33
C THR A 74 -6.56 12.01 2.26
N VAL A 75 -6.14 13.26 2.08
CA VAL A 75 -5.08 13.88 2.91
C VAL A 75 -5.46 13.84 4.39
N ASN A 76 -6.69 14.24 4.73
CA ASN A 76 -7.17 14.24 6.11
C ASN A 76 -7.20 12.84 6.74
N ILE A 77 -7.62 11.81 5.99
CA ILE A 77 -7.62 10.42 6.48
C ILE A 77 -6.20 9.99 6.83
N ILE A 78 -5.24 10.26 5.95
CA ILE A 78 -3.84 9.88 6.16
C ILE A 78 -3.24 10.65 7.33
N ALA A 79 -3.41 11.97 7.38
CA ALA A 79 -2.92 12.80 8.49
C ALA A 79 -3.48 12.31 9.83
N ASN A 80 -4.79 12.02 9.91
CA ASN A 80 -5.40 11.46 11.12
C ASN A 80 -4.79 10.12 11.54
N LYS A 81 -4.46 9.24 10.58
CA LYS A 81 -3.77 7.98 10.89
C LYS A 81 -2.39 8.24 11.46
N VAL A 82 -1.61 9.14 10.85
CA VAL A 82 -0.28 9.50 11.36
C VAL A 82 -0.36 10.01 12.80
N VAL A 83 -1.26 10.96 13.11
CA VAL A 83 -1.45 11.45 14.48
C VAL A 83 -1.81 10.33 15.46
N LYS A 84 -2.68 9.40 15.03
CA LYS A 84 -3.08 8.26 15.86
C LYS A 84 -1.91 7.34 16.20
N TYR A 85 -1.00 7.09 15.25
CA TYR A 85 0.12 6.16 15.45
C TYR A 85 1.33 6.80 16.12
N PHE A 86 1.50 8.12 16.00
CA PHE A 86 2.65 8.85 16.53
C PHE A 86 2.18 10.03 17.40
N PRO A 87 1.39 9.79 18.46
CA PRO A 87 0.84 10.87 19.27
C PRO A 87 1.97 11.63 19.99
N ASN A 88 1.93 12.97 19.92
CA ASN A 88 2.90 13.86 20.58
C ASN A 88 4.36 13.62 20.17
N GLN A 89 4.59 13.07 18.97
CA GLN A 89 5.93 12.84 18.44
C GLN A 89 6.16 13.73 17.23
N ASN A 90 7.42 14.13 17.03
CA ASN A 90 7.85 14.66 15.75
C ASN A 90 7.83 13.53 14.73
N VAL A 91 7.12 13.75 13.63
CA VAL A 91 7.08 12.81 12.52
C VAL A 91 7.81 13.36 11.31
N HIS A 92 8.53 12.49 10.62
CA HIS A 92 9.11 12.74 9.30
C HIS A 92 8.33 11.96 8.26
N ILE A 93 7.97 12.62 7.16
CA ILE A 93 7.25 12.00 6.05
C ILE A 93 8.13 12.04 4.81
N SER A 94 8.16 10.94 4.09
CA SER A 94 8.82 10.81 2.79
C SER A 94 7.97 9.98 1.83
N LEU A 95 8.19 10.14 0.53
CA LEU A 95 7.52 9.37 -0.51
C LEU A 95 8.41 8.25 -1.01
N VAL A 96 7.77 7.14 -1.34
CA VAL A 96 8.37 5.98 -1.96
C VAL A 96 7.59 5.67 -3.23
N LEU A 97 8.25 5.73 -4.38
CA LEU A 97 7.66 5.31 -5.65
C LEU A 97 7.83 3.79 -5.79
N ILE A 98 6.75 3.12 -6.17
CA ILE A 98 6.74 1.73 -6.60
C ILE A 98 6.41 1.71 -8.09
N VAL A 99 7.34 1.21 -8.89
CA VAL A 99 7.12 1.04 -10.33
C VAL A 99 6.75 -0.42 -10.57
N SER A 100 5.54 -0.66 -11.09
CA SER A 100 4.97 -2.00 -11.25
C SER A 100 4.79 -2.35 -12.72
N LYS A 101 5.18 -3.56 -13.12
CA LYS A 101 4.86 -4.15 -14.42
C LYS A 101 3.57 -4.95 -14.30
N TRP A 102 2.52 -4.54 -14.99
CA TRP A 102 1.29 -5.33 -15.11
C TRP A 102 0.94 -5.55 -16.56
N LYS A 103 1.07 -6.80 -17.02
CA LYS A 103 0.93 -7.17 -18.44
C LYS A 103 1.91 -6.35 -19.30
N LYS A 104 1.38 -5.54 -20.23
CA LYS A 104 2.14 -4.63 -21.12
C LYS A 104 2.20 -3.19 -20.60
N HIS A 105 1.79 -2.96 -19.36
CA HIS A 105 1.69 -1.62 -18.79
C HIS A 105 2.65 -1.45 -17.62
N THR A 106 3.17 -0.24 -17.49
CA THR A 106 3.86 0.24 -16.30
C THR A 106 2.89 1.10 -15.49
N VAL A 107 2.79 0.81 -14.19
CA VAL A 107 1.96 1.55 -13.25
C VAL A 107 2.85 2.05 -12.12
N GLU A 108 2.71 3.33 -11.81
CA GLU A 108 3.41 4.00 -10.72
C GLU A 108 2.46 4.13 -9.53
N GLU A 109 2.92 3.69 -8.36
CA GLU A 109 2.18 3.85 -7.10
C GLU A 109 3.05 4.53 -6.05
N LEU A 110 2.45 5.47 -5.30
CA LEU A 110 3.11 6.15 -4.20
C LEU A 110 2.75 5.52 -2.86
N VAL A 111 3.76 5.38 -2.02
CA VAL A 111 3.65 4.95 -0.63
C VAL A 111 4.30 6.00 0.25
N LEU A 112 3.61 6.40 1.31
CA LEU A 112 4.16 7.28 2.32
C LEU A 112 4.97 6.46 3.31
N ARG A 113 6.20 6.89 3.58
CA ARG A 113 7.02 6.41 4.68
C ARG A 113 6.99 7.46 5.79
N VAL A 114 6.58 7.05 6.98
CA VAL A 114 6.40 7.91 8.15
C VAL A 114 7.30 7.42 9.27
N GLU A 115 8.19 8.27 9.76
CA GLU A 115 9.11 7.96 10.86
C GLU A 115 8.79 8.81 12.08
N GLY A 116 8.72 8.21 13.27
CA GLY A 116 8.48 8.91 14.52
C GLY A 116 8.76 8.00 15.72
N GLY A 117 9.35 8.55 16.79
CA GLY A 117 9.56 7.82 18.04
C GLY A 117 10.41 6.54 17.93
N GLY A 118 11.28 6.44 16.93
CA GLY A 118 12.09 5.24 16.66
C GLY A 118 11.40 4.18 15.81
N GLU A 119 10.14 4.39 15.40
CA GLU A 119 9.40 3.51 14.52
C GLU A 119 9.26 4.08 13.11
N THR A 120 9.13 3.20 12.11
CA THR A 120 8.79 3.57 10.73
C THR A 120 7.51 2.84 10.33
N LYS A 121 6.54 3.55 9.77
CA LYS A 121 5.33 2.96 9.19
C LYS A 121 5.19 3.34 7.73
N PHE A 122 4.54 2.48 6.95
CA PHE A 122 4.26 2.74 5.54
C PHE A 122 2.76 2.85 5.32
N ILE A 123 2.32 3.85 4.55
CA ILE A 123 0.90 4.11 4.28
C ILE A 123 0.70 4.17 2.78
N ASP A 124 -0.17 3.32 2.24
CA ASP A 124 -0.44 3.31 0.80
C ASP A 124 -1.59 4.24 0.37
N LYS A 125 -1.83 4.33 -0.94
CA LYS A 125 -2.93 5.13 -1.52
C LYS A 125 -4.33 4.78 -1.03
N ASN A 126 -4.52 3.57 -0.49
CA ASN A 126 -5.78 3.11 0.10
C ASN A 126 -5.79 3.24 1.62
N TYR A 127 -4.87 4.04 2.17
CA TYR A 127 -4.74 4.36 3.59
C TYR A 127 -4.35 3.16 4.45
N ARG A 128 -3.89 2.04 3.89
CA ARG A 128 -3.49 0.87 4.68
C ARG A 128 -2.14 1.13 5.31
N VAL A 129 -2.02 0.79 6.59
CA VAL A 129 -0.81 1.03 7.37
C VAL A 129 -0.07 -0.28 7.54
N TYR A 130 1.22 -0.26 7.24
CA TYR A 130 2.13 -1.38 7.38
C TYR A 130 3.16 -1.04 8.46
N PRO A 131 3.41 -1.93 9.42
CA PRO A 131 4.30 -1.66 10.55
C PRO A 131 5.77 -1.55 10.16
N ASP A 132 6.17 -2.07 9.01
CA ASP A 132 7.52 -2.01 8.47
C ASP A 132 7.51 -2.30 6.95
N TRP A 133 8.69 -2.21 6.33
CA TRP A 133 8.85 -2.38 4.87
C TRP A 133 8.57 -3.81 4.40
N ASN A 134 8.98 -4.82 5.18
CA ASN A 134 8.77 -6.22 4.84
C ASN A 134 7.28 -6.57 4.91
N SER A 135 6.57 -6.04 5.92
CA SER A 135 5.12 -6.13 6.04
C SER A 135 4.40 -5.49 4.84
N PHE A 136 4.89 -4.34 4.36
CA PHE A 136 4.40 -3.75 3.11
C PHE A 136 4.64 -4.67 1.91
N LEU A 137 5.86 -5.16 1.71
CA LEU A 137 6.19 -6.05 0.60
C LEU A 137 5.45 -7.39 0.66
N GLY A 138 5.07 -7.88 1.84
CA GLY A 138 4.35 -9.14 2.04
C GLY A 138 2.83 -9.05 1.95
N ALA A 139 2.24 -7.88 2.22
CA ALA A 139 0.77 -7.72 2.34
C ALA A 139 0.17 -6.56 1.53
N ASN A 140 0.96 -5.85 0.71
CA ASN A 140 0.39 -4.83 -0.19
C ASN A 140 -0.62 -5.46 -1.18
N ARG A 141 -1.60 -4.66 -1.62
CA ARG A 141 -2.52 -5.04 -2.73
C ARG A 141 -2.22 -4.20 -3.97
N ILE A 142 -0.95 -4.00 -4.28
CA ILE A 142 -0.55 -3.44 -5.57
C ILE A 142 -0.98 -4.44 -6.66
N LEU A 143 -1.14 -3.97 -7.89
CA LEU A 143 -1.46 -4.82 -9.03
C LEU A 143 -0.46 -6.00 -9.15
N PRO A 144 -0.94 -7.19 -9.53
CA PRO A 144 -0.10 -8.37 -9.60
C PRO A 144 0.96 -8.21 -10.69
N GLY A 145 2.23 -8.45 -10.35
CA GLY A 145 3.31 -8.44 -11.33
C GLY A 145 4.67 -8.16 -10.71
N GLN A 146 5.65 -7.85 -11.56
CA GLN A 146 6.97 -7.41 -11.12
C GLN A 146 6.87 -6.00 -10.55
N ILE A 147 7.64 -5.71 -9.51
CA ILE A 147 7.72 -4.40 -8.89
C ILE A 147 9.19 -3.99 -8.73
N CYS A 148 9.46 -2.70 -8.85
CA CYS A 148 10.74 -2.06 -8.63
C CYS A 148 10.55 -0.96 -7.59
N PHE A 149 11.38 -0.96 -6.57
CA PHE A 149 11.25 -0.10 -5.39
C PHE A 149 12.63 0.21 -4.80
N PRO A 150 12.80 1.33 -4.07
CA PRO A 150 14.06 1.59 -3.39
C PRO A 150 14.30 0.58 -2.26
N ALA A 151 15.57 0.22 -2.03
CA ALA A 151 15.95 -0.72 -0.98
C ALA A 151 15.46 -0.22 0.40
N ASN A 152 14.89 -1.11 1.21
CA ASN A 152 14.29 -0.79 2.53
C ASN A 152 13.24 0.34 2.51
N GLY A 153 12.62 0.61 1.36
CA GLY A 153 11.64 1.68 1.21
C GLY A 153 12.26 3.07 1.39
N ARG A 154 13.56 3.22 1.16
CA ARG A 154 14.28 4.49 1.30
C ARG A 154 15.24 4.69 0.14
N TYR A 155 15.15 5.85 -0.50
CA TYR A 155 16.13 6.24 -1.51
C TYR A 155 17.51 6.42 -0.86
N THR A 156 18.46 5.64 -1.34
CA THR A 156 19.88 5.76 -1.03
C THR A 156 20.65 5.76 -2.33
N LEU A 157 21.69 6.58 -2.40
CA LEU A 157 22.60 6.56 -3.56
C LEU A 157 23.46 5.30 -3.51
N ALA A 158 23.70 4.72 -4.67
CA ALA A 158 24.68 3.68 -4.86
C ALA A 158 26.07 4.18 -4.46
N PRO A 159 27.04 3.29 -4.15
CA PRO A 159 28.40 3.70 -3.79
C PRO A 159 29.08 4.60 -4.83
N THR A 160 28.67 4.50 -6.10
CA THR A 160 29.14 5.35 -7.20
C THR A 160 28.56 6.76 -7.18
N GLY A 161 27.54 7.03 -6.36
CA GLY A 161 26.87 8.32 -6.22
C GLY A 161 25.93 8.70 -7.37
N MET A 162 25.87 7.91 -8.43
CA MET A 162 25.16 8.28 -9.67
C MET A 162 23.76 7.67 -9.81
N GLU A 163 23.46 6.58 -9.09
CA GLU A 163 22.19 5.86 -9.23
C GLU A 163 21.55 5.61 -7.87
N THR A 164 20.23 5.44 -7.85
CA THR A 164 19.52 5.00 -6.64
C THR A 164 19.67 3.49 -6.47
N LEU A 165 19.91 3.03 -5.23
CA LEU A 165 19.82 1.61 -4.88
C LEU A 165 18.35 1.16 -4.91
N VAL A 166 18.03 0.33 -5.90
CA VAL A 166 16.69 -0.25 -6.07
C VAL A 166 16.74 -1.77 -6.06
N GLU A 167 15.63 -2.34 -5.64
CA GLU A 167 15.38 -3.78 -5.61
C GLU A 167 14.21 -4.11 -6.55
N PHE A 168 14.18 -5.38 -6.96
CA PHE A 168 13.10 -5.94 -7.75
C PHE A 168 12.46 -7.08 -6.99
N GLY A 169 11.14 -7.17 -7.11
CA GLY A 169 10.38 -8.25 -6.52
C GLY A 169 9.11 -8.50 -7.30
N PHE A 170 8.22 -9.25 -6.66
CA PHE A 170 6.87 -9.49 -7.16
C PHE A 170 5.87 -9.01 -6.12
N SER A 171 4.80 -8.34 -6.56
CA SER A 171 3.71 -7.96 -5.65
C SER A 171 3.09 -9.22 -5.03
N PRO A 172 2.70 -9.24 -3.74
CA PRO A 172 1.98 -10.34 -3.12
C PRO A 172 0.74 -10.78 -3.88
N SER A 173 0.04 -9.84 -4.53
CA SER A 173 -1.13 -10.11 -5.38
C SER A 173 -0.81 -11.05 -6.55
N SER A 174 0.46 -11.20 -6.92
CA SER A 174 0.90 -12.11 -7.98
C SER A 174 1.01 -13.57 -7.54
N SER A 175 1.07 -13.85 -6.23
CA SER A 175 1.14 -15.22 -5.73
C SER A 175 -0.14 -16.00 -6.06
N GLN A 176 0.02 -17.25 -6.50
CA GLN A 176 -1.12 -18.14 -6.80
C GLN A 176 -2.05 -18.31 -5.60
N LYS A 177 -1.51 -18.30 -4.37
CA LYS A 177 -2.27 -18.37 -3.12
C LYS A 177 -3.27 -17.20 -2.99
N ASN A 178 -2.87 -15.98 -3.35
CA ASN A 178 -3.76 -14.82 -3.29
C ASN A 178 -4.81 -14.81 -4.42
N ARG A 179 -4.50 -15.40 -5.58
CA ARG A 179 -5.50 -15.64 -6.64
C ARG A 179 -6.56 -16.65 -6.20
N ILE A 180 -6.15 -17.70 -5.49
CA ILE A 180 -7.05 -18.72 -4.96
C ILE A 180 -7.89 -18.13 -3.83
N LEU A 181 -7.30 -17.41 -2.87
CA LEU A 181 -8.03 -16.72 -1.82
C LEU A 181 -9.04 -15.69 -2.37
N ALA A 182 -8.68 -14.93 -3.40
CA ALA A 182 -9.61 -14.01 -4.07
C ALA A 182 -10.78 -14.75 -4.73
N LYS A 183 -10.52 -15.91 -5.37
CA LYS A 183 -11.59 -16.77 -5.92
C LYS A 183 -12.46 -17.38 -4.82
N ILE A 184 -11.87 -17.81 -3.71
CA ILE A 184 -12.60 -18.35 -2.55
C ILE A 184 -13.48 -17.26 -1.94
N LEU A 185 -12.95 -16.04 -1.73
CA LEU A 185 -13.74 -14.91 -1.25
C LEU A 185 -14.90 -14.60 -2.20
N LEU A 186 -14.63 -14.53 -3.51
CA LEU A 186 -15.66 -14.27 -4.51
C LEU A 186 -16.77 -15.33 -4.52
N LEU A 187 -16.40 -16.62 -4.39
CA LEU A 187 -17.34 -17.73 -4.27
C LEU A 187 -18.13 -17.67 -2.96
N ALA A 188 -17.50 -17.29 -1.85
CA ALA A 188 -18.17 -17.07 -0.58
C ALA A 188 -19.18 -15.91 -0.65
N PHE A 189 -18.83 -14.81 -1.33
CA PHE A 189 -19.76 -13.69 -1.55
C PHE A 189 -20.94 -14.06 -2.46
N LEU A 190 -20.72 -14.89 -3.49
CA LEU A 190 -21.79 -15.40 -4.34
C LEU A 190 -22.70 -16.41 -3.62
N GLY A 191 -22.15 -17.18 -2.66
CA GLY A 191 -22.92 -18.06 -1.79
C GLY A 191 -23.68 -17.34 -0.66
N MET A 192 -23.19 -16.17 -0.22
CA MET A 192 -23.76 -15.35 0.87
C MET A 192 -24.71 -14.24 0.37
N VAL A 193 -25.45 -14.47 -0.71
CA VAL A 193 -26.60 -13.59 -1.07
C VAL A 193 -27.78 -13.80 -0.11
N ILE A 194 -27.68 -14.71 0.87
CA ILE A 194 -28.68 -14.87 1.92
C ILE A 194 -28.01 -14.66 3.29
N SER A 195 -28.36 -13.56 3.95
CA SER A 195 -27.92 -13.13 5.30
C SER A 195 -26.72 -12.19 5.36
N SER A 196 -26.84 -11.07 4.65
CA SER A 196 -26.05 -9.85 4.77
C SER A 196 -26.17 -9.21 6.16
N ALA A 197 -25.08 -9.15 6.94
CA ALA A 197 -24.74 -8.01 7.81
C ALA A 197 -23.42 -8.15 8.59
N LEU A 198 -22.98 -9.36 8.97
CA LEU A 198 -21.96 -9.49 10.03
C LEU A 198 -20.51 -9.79 9.57
N VAL A 199 -20.30 -10.28 8.35
CA VAL A 199 -18.98 -10.81 7.95
C VAL A 199 -17.97 -9.71 7.61
N ILE A 200 -18.43 -8.52 7.20
CA ILE A 200 -17.53 -7.47 6.71
C ILE A 200 -16.73 -6.82 7.86
N ALA A 201 -17.22 -6.82 9.11
CA ALA A 201 -16.50 -6.22 10.23
C ALA A 201 -15.38 -7.12 10.79
N TYR A 202 -15.51 -8.44 10.66
CA TYR A 202 -14.61 -9.39 11.34
C TYR A 202 -13.32 -9.69 10.55
N VAL A 203 -13.38 -9.59 9.21
CA VAL A 203 -12.24 -9.86 8.31
C VAL A 203 -11.15 -8.76 8.36
N PHE A 204 -11.45 -7.58 8.93
CA PHE A 204 -10.50 -6.48 8.98
C PHE A 204 -9.80 -6.27 10.32
N ASN A 205 -10.06 -7.10 11.34
CA ASN A 205 -9.62 -6.82 12.71
C ASN A 205 -8.79 -7.90 13.41
N HIS A 206 -8.37 -8.99 12.75
CA HIS A 206 -7.49 -9.98 13.37
C HIS A 206 -6.45 -10.54 12.39
N ASP A 207 -5.20 -10.65 12.87
CA ASP A 207 -4.05 -11.23 12.16
C ASP A 207 -4.09 -12.77 12.07
N ASP A 208 -5.13 -13.42 12.59
CA ASP A 208 -5.27 -14.88 12.59
C ASP A 208 -6.33 -15.37 11.60
N VAL A 209 -5.85 -15.81 10.44
CA VAL A 209 -6.65 -16.51 9.40
C VAL A 209 -7.31 -17.80 9.93
N LEU A 210 -6.83 -18.35 11.05
CA LEU A 210 -7.32 -19.57 11.68
C LEU A 210 -8.66 -19.43 12.43
N ALA A 211 -9.10 -18.21 12.77
CA ALA A 211 -10.36 -18.00 13.47
C ALA A 211 -11.62 -18.16 12.58
N ILE A 212 -11.45 -18.22 11.25
CA ILE A 212 -12.56 -18.31 10.29
C ILE A 212 -13.32 -19.64 10.42
N VAL A 213 -12.68 -20.71 10.91
CA VAL A 213 -13.28 -22.05 10.99
C VAL A 213 -14.25 -22.18 12.18
N GLY A 214 -14.06 -21.42 13.26
CA GLY A 214 -14.87 -21.53 14.47
C GLY A 214 -16.27 -20.90 14.40
N ALA A 215 -16.43 -19.83 13.61
CA ALA A 215 -17.69 -19.07 13.56
C ALA A 215 -18.74 -19.67 12.60
N VAL A 216 -18.38 -20.69 11.81
CA VAL A 216 -19.27 -21.29 10.79
C VAL A 216 -20.15 -22.42 11.35
N ILE A 217 -19.99 -22.80 12.61
CA ILE A 217 -20.73 -23.92 13.24
C ILE A 217 -22.24 -23.59 13.44
N GLY A 218 -22.68 -22.36 13.16
CA GLY A 218 -24.08 -21.93 13.31
C GLY A 218 -24.90 -21.77 12.02
N ILE A 219 -24.43 -22.20 10.84
CA ILE A 219 -25.17 -22.00 9.57
C ILE A 219 -25.76 -23.34 9.08
N PRO A 220 -27.00 -23.39 8.56
CA PRO A 220 -27.65 -24.63 8.10
C PRO A 220 -26.80 -25.44 7.12
N SER A 221 -27.05 -26.76 7.12
CA SER A 221 -26.34 -27.89 6.51
C SER A 221 -25.85 -27.76 5.05
N TYR A 222 -26.20 -26.70 4.31
CA TYR A 222 -25.67 -26.44 2.97
C TYR A 222 -24.24 -25.90 2.96
N SER A 223 -23.80 -25.24 4.03
CA SER A 223 -22.46 -24.63 4.14
C SER A 223 -21.34 -25.68 4.28
N TYR A 224 -21.66 -26.83 4.87
CA TYR A 224 -20.71 -27.90 5.17
C TYR A 224 -20.18 -28.58 3.89
N LEU A 225 -21.04 -28.76 2.87
CA LEU A 225 -20.68 -29.38 1.59
C LEU A 225 -19.72 -28.52 0.76
N ILE A 226 -19.83 -27.19 0.85
CA ILE A 226 -18.94 -26.27 0.13
C ILE A 226 -17.56 -26.27 0.78
N ILE A 227 -17.50 -26.28 2.11
CA ILE A 227 -16.25 -26.28 2.86
C ILE A 227 -15.49 -27.60 2.66
N THR A 228 -16.17 -28.76 2.74
CA THR A 228 -15.51 -30.06 2.48
C THR A 228 -15.02 -30.18 1.04
N GLY A 229 -15.78 -29.72 0.05
CA GLY A 229 -15.34 -29.69 -1.35
C GLY A 229 -14.10 -28.82 -1.60
N ILE A 230 -13.98 -27.70 -0.88
CA ILE A 230 -12.78 -26.83 -0.93
C ILE A 230 -11.57 -27.54 -0.30
N PHE A 231 -11.73 -28.21 0.83
CA PHE A 231 -10.63 -28.96 1.47
C PHE A 231 -10.18 -30.15 0.62
N SER A 232 -11.10 -30.90 0.02
CA SER A 232 -10.76 -32.01 -0.90
C SER A 232 -10.00 -31.52 -2.14
N SER A 233 -10.36 -30.34 -2.66
CA SER A 233 -9.64 -29.73 -3.79
C SER A 233 -8.23 -29.27 -3.39
N LEU A 234 -8.07 -28.73 -2.17
CA LEU A 234 -6.77 -28.32 -1.64
C LEU A 234 -5.83 -29.50 -1.37
N ASP A 235 -6.36 -30.63 -0.89
CA ASP A 235 -5.56 -31.83 -0.69
C ASP A 235 -5.16 -32.48 -2.02
N SER A 236 -6.00 -32.46 -3.06
CA SER A 236 -5.59 -32.94 -4.39
C SER A 236 -4.43 -32.15 -5.01
N LEU A 237 -4.25 -30.89 -4.62
CA LEU A 237 -3.17 -30.01 -5.10
C LEU A 237 -1.86 -30.18 -4.33
N LYS A 238 -1.86 -30.84 -3.17
CA LYS A 238 -0.61 -31.19 -2.46
C LYS A 238 0.11 -32.39 -3.08
N TYR A 239 -0.59 -33.16 -3.91
CA TYR A 239 -0.09 -34.39 -4.52
C TYR A 239 0.05 -34.28 -6.05
N SER A 240 -0.03 -33.07 -6.61
CA SER A 240 0.23 -32.73 -8.02
C SER A 240 1.42 -31.80 -8.16
#